data_AF-A0A1G4EFU2-F1
#
_entry.id   AF-A0A1G4EFU2-F1
#
_cell.length_a   1.000
_cell.length_b   1.000
_cell.length_c   1.000
_cell.angle_alpha   90.00
_cell.angle_beta   90.00
_cell.angle_gamma   90.00
#
_symmetry.space_group_name_H-M   'P 1'
#
loop_
_entity.id
_entity.type
_entity.pdbx_description
1 polymer ?
#
loop_
_entity_poly.entity_id
_entity_poly.type
_entity_poly.pdbx_seq_one_letter_code
_entity_poly.pdbx_strand_id
1 'polypeptide(L)'
;TYAKIKQSRSDNLETYKKKLRRNHSKKKGLRKLDCYCEEKIFKGIDKLDNLAQNMDRSKMKITRIIFKKYCIRIIFSSLIPLLAIALPILKNIETGEETNNKKNVLDNLQKLIPNFVNICSALIFTSGIMMFFVCIYTLIKIIKYEGLKAGKNK
;
A
#
# COMPACT_ATOMS: atom_id res chain seq x y z
N THR A 1 28.16 5.29 -29.02
CA THR A 1 27.66 6.36 -28.11
C THR A 1 26.49 5.92 -27.22
N TYR A 2 25.45 5.25 -27.73
CA TYR A 2 24.31 4.76 -26.93
C TYR A 2 24.67 3.71 -25.85
N ALA A 3 25.55 2.76 -26.16
CA ALA A 3 25.99 1.72 -25.22
C ALA A 3 26.68 2.31 -23.97
N LYS A 4 27.54 3.32 -24.15
CA LYS A 4 28.27 4.00 -23.05
C LYS A 4 27.33 4.76 -22.11
N ILE A 5 26.25 5.35 -22.64
CA ILE A 5 25.19 6.03 -21.86
C ILE A 5 24.33 5.03 -21.09
N LYS A 6 24.00 3.87 -21.71
CA LYS A 6 23.26 2.80 -21.02
C LYS A 6 24.09 2.21 -19.87
N GLN A 7 25.40 2.08 -20.06
CA GLN A 7 26.31 1.55 -19.05
C GLN A 7 26.47 2.50 -17.86
N SER A 8 26.74 3.80 -18.07
CA SER A 8 26.88 4.74 -16.94
C SER A 8 25.59 4.91 -16.12
N ARG A 9 24.43 4.77 -16.76
CA ARG A 9 23.11 4.73 -16.10
C ARG A 9 22.96 3.53 -15.15
N SER A 10 23.37 2.36 -15.61
CA SER A 10 23.43 1.14 -14.79
C SER A 10 24.36 1.33 -13.59
N ASP A 11 25.54 1.88 -13.84
CA ASP A 11 26.60 2.08 -12.84
C ASP A 11 26.14 3.00 -11.69
N ASN A 12 25.39 4.07 -11.99
CA ASN A 12 24.86 4.98 -10.99
C ASN A 12 23.85 4.32 -10.05
N LEU A 13 22.88 3.59 -10.62
CA LEU A 13 21.86 2.87 -9.85
C LEU A 13 22.51 1.78 -8.99
N GLU A 14 23.47 1.05 -9.55
CA GLU A 14 24.20 -0.01 -8.84
C GLU A 14 25.06 0.54 -7.70
N THR A 15 25.75 1.66 -7.94
CA THR A 15 26.52 2.39 -6.93
C THR A 15 25.63 2.84 -5.78
N TYR A 16 24.45 3.39 -6.09
CA TYR A 16 23.47 3.78 -5.08
C TYR A 16 22.99 2.57 -4.26
N LYS A 17 22.59 1.47 -4.91
CA LYS A 17 22.18 0.22 -4.24
C LYS A 17 23.29 -0.32 -3.33
N LYS A 18 24.55 -0.27 -3.76
CA LYS A 18 25.71 -0.71 -2.97
C LYS A 18 25.91 0.16 -1.73
N LYS A 19 25.75 1.48 -1.86
CA LYS A 19 25.78 2.44 -0.74
C LYS A 19 24.62 2.20 0.24
N LEU A 20 23.42 1.93 -0.29
CA LEU A 20 22.24 1.60 0.49
C LEU A 20 22.49 0.34 1.35
N ARG A 21 23.00 -0.74 0.73
CA ARG A 21 23.29 -2.02 1.39
C ARG A 21 24.40 -1.91 2.44
N ARG A 22 25.48 -1.17 2.13
CA ARG A 22 26.59 -0.91 3.08
C ARG A 22 26.14 -0.14 4.32
N ASN A 23 25.26 0.85 4.14
CA ASN A 23 24.79 1.69 5.22
C ASN A 23 23.60 1.08 5.97
N HIS A 24 22.99 0.02 5.44
CA HIS A 24 21.83 -0.63 6.05
C HIS A 24 22.11 -1.16 7.47
N SER A 25 23.25 -1.83 7.67
CA SER A 25 23.66 -2.35 9.00
C SER A 25 23.99 -1.23 10.00
N LYS A 26 24.36 -0.04 9.51
CA LYS A 26 24.71 1.13 10.33
C LYS A 26 23.50 2.01 10.68
N LYS A 27 22.34 1.79 10.06
CA LYS A 27 21.11 2.57 10.32
C LYS A 27 20.33 1.95 11.48
N LYS A 28 19.77 2.81 12.35
CA LYS A 28 18.91 2.42 13.49
C LYS A 28 17.50 3.02 13.33
N GLY A 29 16.51 2.40 13.99
CA GLY A 29 15.13 2.88 14.05
C GLY A 29 14.44 3.05 12.68
N LEU A 30 13.69 4.14 12.54
CA LEU A 30 12.92 4.47 11.33
C LEU A 30 13.78 4.58 10.07
N ARG A 31 15.03 5.01 10.19
CA ARG A 31 15.95 5.13 9.04
C ARG A 31 16.31 3.76 8.46
N LYS A 32 16.27 2.71 9.28
CA LYS A 32 16.45 1.32 8.82
C LYS A 32 15.21 0.83 8.06
N LEU A 33 14.01 1.17 8.52
CA LEU A 33 12.75 0.86 7.83
C LEU A 33 12.65 1.57 6.47
N ASP A 34 12.94 2.88 6.41
CA ASP A 34 12.99 3.62 5.14
C ASP A 34 13.99 2.97 4.16
N CYS A 35 15.18 2.61 4.64
CA CYS A 35 16.20 1.92 3.85
C CYS A 35 15.72 0.56 3.34
N TYR A 36 15.06 -0.23 4.19
CA TYR A 36 14.50 -1.54 3.86
C TYR A 36 13.37 -1.42 2.84
N CYS A 37 12.45 -0.49 3.03
CA CYS A 37 11.35 -0.23 2.12
C CYS A 37 11.87 0.21 0.74
N GLU A 38 12.86 1.11 0.69
CA GLU A 38 13.49 1.54 -0.56
C GLU A 38 14.15 0.35 -1.29
N GLU A 39 14.91 -0.50 -0.59
CA GLU A 39 15.50 -1.70 -1.18
C GLU A 39 14.44 -2.68 -1.71
N LYS A 40 13.34 -2.87 -0.98
CA LYS A 40 12.25 -3.76 -1.36
C LYS A 40 11.50 -3.26 -2.58
N ILE A 41 11.23 -1.95 -2.66
CA ILE A 41 10.62 -1.30 -3.84
C ILE A 41 11.54 -1.47 -5.05
N PHE A 42 12.84 -1.19 -4.91
CA PHE A 42 13.78 -1.29 -6.04
C PHE A 42 13.91 -2.72 -6.57
N LYS A 43 14.00 -3.72 -5.68
CA LYS A 43 13.96 -5.15 -6.09
C LYS A 43 12.64 -5.51 -6.78
N GLY A 44 11.53 -4.92 -6.34
CA GLY A 44 10.24 -5.06 -7.00
C GLY A 44 10.32 -4.56 -8.43
N ILE A 45 10.80 -3.33 -8.64
CA ILE A 45 10.95 -2.72 -9.96
C ILE A 45 11.93 -3.50 -10.85
N ASP A 46 13.06 -3.96 -10.33
CA ASP A 46 14.02 -4.79 -11.10
C ASP A 46 13.36 -6.08 -11.63
N LYS A 47 12.57 -6.77 -10.80
CA LYS A 47 11.82 -7.98 -11.20
C LYS A 47 10.81 -7.67 -12.30
N LEU A 48 10.17 -6.51 -12.22
CA LEU A 48 9.19 -6.05 -13.19
C LEU A 48 9.84 -5.64 -14.51
N ASP A 49 10.99 -4.96 -14.46
CA ASP A 49 11.82 -4.64 -15.62
C ASP A 49 12.32 -5.90 -16.33
N ASN A 50 12.72 -6.94 -15.59
CA ASN A 50 13.11 -8.23 -16.17
C ASN A 50 11.92 -8.96 -16.79
N LEU A 51 10.77 -8.97 -16.11
CA LEU A 51 9.51 -9.49 -16.67
C LEU A 51 9.12 -8.72 -17.94
N ALA A 52 9.39 -7.41 -17.98
CA ALA A 52 9.15 -6.54 -19.13
C ALA A 52 10.00 -6.89 -20.33
N GLN A 53 11.29 -7.14 -20.09
CA GLN A 53 12.22 -7.49 -21.16
C GLN A 53 11.89 -8.86 -21.75
N ASN A 54 11.32 -9.77 -20.94
CA ASN A 54 10.89 -11.09 -21.39
C ASN A 54 9.49 -11.10 -22.04
N MET A 55 8.69 -10.03 -21.90
CA MET A 55 7.40 -9.85 -22.56
C MET A 55 7.44 -8.62 -23.45
N ASP A 56 7.77 -8.85 -24.71
CA ASP A 56 7.88 -7.78 -25.70
C ASP A 56 6.57 -6.95 -25.78
N ARG A 57 6.73 -5.62 -25.81
CA ARG A 57 5.69 -4.61 -26.07
C ARG A 57 4.53 -4.43 -25.07
N SER A 58 4.78 -3.94 -23.83
CA SER A 58 3.87 -2.97 -23.14
C SER A 58 4.24 -2.69 -21.68
N LYS A 59 4.99 -1.60 -21.41
CA LYS A 59 5.16 -1.07 -20.04
C LYS A 59 3.82 -0.92 -19.29
N MET A 60 2.74 -0.64 -20.02
CA MET A 60 1.36 -0.55 -19.53
C MET A 60 0.77 -1.86 -18.97
N LYS A 61 1.16 -3.04 -19.49
CA LYS A 61 0.70 -4.35 -18.94
C LYS A 61 1.35 -4.64 -17.60
N ILE A 62 2.58 -4.21 -17.38
CA ILE A 62 3.32 -4.49 -16.14
C ILE A 62 2.82 -3.60 -15.01
N THR A 63 2.63 -2.31 -15.26
CA THR A 63 1.96 -1.40 -14.32
C THR A 63 0.60 -1.95 -13.93
N ARG A 64 -0.15 -2.53 -14.89
CA ARG A 64 -1.44 -3.20 -14.65
C ARG A 64 -1.31 -4.48 -13.80
N ILE A 65 -0.25 -5.29 -13.97
CA ILE A 65 0.00 -6.50 -13.15
C ILE A 65 0.35 -6.13 -11.70
N ILE A 66 1.17 -5.10 -11.49
CA ILE A 66 1.52 -4.60 -10.15
C ILE A 66 0.28 -4.07 -9.44
N PHE A 67 -0.49 -3.24 -10.15
CA PHE A 67 -1.73 -2.68 -9.63
C PHE A 67 -2.72 -3.81 -9.28
N LYS A 68 -2.83 -4.83 -10.14
CA LYS A 68 -3.69 -5.99 -9.89
C LYS A 68 -3.18 -6.91 -8.77
N LYS A 69 -1.89 -6.93 -8.44
CA LYS A 69 -1.36 -7.80 -7.36
C LYS A 69 -1.27 -7.09 -6.01
N TYR A 70 -0.93 -5.81 -5.99
CA TYR A 70 -0.76 -5.02 -4.77
C TYR A 70 -1.97 -4.14 -4.48
N CYS A 71 -2.46 -3.36 -5.46
CA CYS A 71 -3.61 -2.48 -5.23
C CYS A 71 -4.89 -3.29 -4.96
N ILE A 72 -5.09 -4.42 -5.65
CA ILE A 72 -6.25 -5.30 -5.39
C ILE A 72 -6.24 -5.87 -3.98
N ARG A 73 -5.08 -6.31 -3.47
CA ARG A 73 -4.98 -6.83 -2.09
C ARG A 73 -5.35 -5.76 -1.08
N ILE A 74 -4.95 -4.53 -1.35
CA ILE A 74 -5.24 -3.42 -0.44
C ILE A 74 -6.73 -3.03 -0.53
N ILE A 75 -7.33 -3.04 -1.73
CA ILE A 75 -8.78 -2.82 -1.92
C ILE A 75 -9.59 -3.90 -1.19
N PHE A 76 -9.22 -5.18 -1.30
CA PHE A 76 -9.87 -6.26 -0.56
C PHE A 76 -9.74 -6.09 0.96
N SER A 77 -8.59 -5.61 1.45
CA SER A 77 -8.41 -5.34 2.88
C SER A 77 -9.33 -4.22 3.39
N SER A 78 -9.59 -3.20 2.58
CA SER A 78 -10.53 -2.12 2.94
C SER A 78 -12.01 -2.51 2.87
N LEU A 79 -12.34 -3.63 2.23
CA LEU A 79 -13.73 -4.10 2.12
C LEU A 79 -14.21 -4.80 3.41
N ILE A 80 -13.29 -5.38 4.19
CA ILE A 80 -13.59 -6.09 5.45
C ILE A 80 -14.22 -5.14 6.48
N PRO A 81 -13.70 -3.93 6.74
CA PRO A 81 -14.34 -2.97 7.64
C PRO A 81 -15.74 -2.52 7.21
N LEU A 82 -16.01 -2.42 5.89
CA LEU A 82 -17.35 -2.08 5.40
C LEU A 82 -18.37 -3.17 5.77
N LEU A 83 -17.98 -4.44 5.59
CA LEU A 83 -18.83 -5.58 5.97
C LEU A 83 -19.10 -5.62 7.48
N ALA A 84 -18.10 -5.28 8.31
CA ALA A 84 -18.25 -5.22 9.76
C ALA A 84 -19.27 -4.17 10.22
N ILE A 85 -19.42 -3.05 9.50
CA ILE A 85 -20.44 -2.02 9.78
C ILE A 85 -21.81 -2.44 9.21
N ALA A 86 -21.85 -3.09 8.05
CA ALA A 86 -23.09 -3.47 7.37
C ALA A 86 -23.89 -4.55 8.12
N LEU A 87 -23.22 -5.52 8.76
CA LEU A 87 -23.87 -6.62 9.51
C LEU A 87 -24.78 -6.13 10.66
N PRO A 88 -24.34 -5.25 11.58
CA PRO A 88 -25.20 -4.70 12.62
C PRO A 88 -26.41 -3.92 12.07
N ILE A 89 -26.22 -3.14 10.99
CA ILE A 89 -27.29 -2.36 10.36
C ILE A 89 -28.37 -3.29 9.80
N LEU A 90 -27.98 -4.34 9.09
CA LEU A 90 -28.90 -5.31 8.51
C LEU A 90 -29.70 -6.06 9.60
N LYS A 91 -29.02 -6.48 10.67
CA LYS A 91 -29.67 -7.17 11.79
C LYS A 91 -30.71 -6.30 12.50
N ASN A 92 -30.46 -4.99 12.65
CA ASN A 92 -31.44 -4.07 13.25
C ASN A 92 -32.72 -3.94 12.41
N ILE A 93 -32.64 -4.09 11.09
CA ILE A 93 -33.79 -3.99 10.17
C ILE A 93 -34.67 -5.25 10.27
N GLU A 94 -34.07 -6.43 10.43
CA GLU A 94 -34.81 -7.70 10.56
C GLU A 94 -35.50 -7.90 11.92
N THR A 95 -35.02 -7.28 13.00
CA THR A 95 -35.49 -7.59 14.37
C THR A 95 -36.73 -6.79 14.79
N GLY A 96 -37.63 -6.46 13.85
CA GLY A 96 -38.84 -5.67 14.08
C GLY A 96 -39.94 -6.33 14.94
N GLU A 97 -39.78 -7.58 15.36
CA GLU A 97 -40.77 -8.31 16.17
C GLU A 97 -40.27 -8.68 17.60
N GLU A 98 -40.88 -7.98 18.57
CA GLU A 98 -41.41 -8.42 19.88
C GLU A 98 -40.58 -8.54 21.19
N THR A 99 -41.37 -8.33 22.27
CA THR A 99 -41.28 -8.59 23.74
C THR A 99 -40.49 -7.68 24.73
N ASN A 100 -41.17 -7.37 25.85
CA ASN A 100 -40.86 -6.29 26.80
C ASN A 100 -39.54 -6.43 27.61
N ASN A 101 -39.01 -7.64 27.85
CA ASN A 101 -37.68 -7.81 28.48
C ASN A 101 -36.52 -7.65 27.50
N LYS A 102 -36.77 -7.85 26.20
CA LYS A 102 -35.79 -7.69 25.11
C LYS A 102 -35.56 -6.21 24.80
N LYS A 103 -36.59 -5.37 24.99
CA LYS A 103 -36.54 -3.90 24.84
C LYS A 103 -35.41 -3.25 25.62
N ASN A 104 -35.18 -3.67 26.87
CA ASN A 104 -34.18 -3.04 27.74
C ASN A 104 -32.73 -3.31 27.27
N VAL A 105 -32.48 -4.52 26.74
CA VAL A 105 -31.19 -4.90 26.15
C VAL A 105 -31.03 -4.29 24.76
N LEU A 106 -32.11 -4.24 23.98
CA LEU A 106 -32.16 -3.64 22.65
C LEU A 106 -31.92 -2.13 22.69
N ASP A 107 -32.51 -1.39 23.63
CA ASP A 107 -32.31 0.05 23.84
C ASP A 107 -30.85 0.37 24.20
N ASN A 108 -30.24 -0.45 25.07
CA ASN A 108 -28.83 -0.30 25.43
C ASN A 108 -27.91 -0.60 24.24
N LEU A 109 -28.22 -1.62 23.44
CA LEU A 109 -27.51 -1.92 22.19
C LEU A 109 -27.67 -0.80 21.15
N GLN A 110 -28.89 -0.27 21.00
CA GLN A 110 -29.20 0.81 20.07
C GLN A 110 -28.49 2.12 20.43
N LYS A 111 -28.25 2.39 21.72
CA LYS A 111 -27.36 3.46 22.18
C LYS A 111 -25.88 3.19 21.92
N LEU A 112 -25.45 1.93 21.95
CA LEU A 112 -24.05 1.54 21.72
C LEU A 112 -23.67 1.53 20.22
N ILE A 113 -24.62 1.19 19.35
CA ILE A 113 -24.46 1.13 17.88
C ILE A 113 -23.90 2.43 17.27
N PRO A 114 -24.43 3.64 17.53
CA PRO A 114 -23.89 4.87 16.92
C PRO A 114 -22.46 5.15 17.38
N ASN A 115 -22.12 4.84 18.65
CA ASN A 115 -20.76 5.01 19.15
C ASN A 115 -19.79 4.02 18.50
N PHE A 116 -20.22 2.76 18.33
CA PHE A 116 -19.46 1.73 17.63
C PHE A 116 -19.25 2.05 16.15
N VAL A 117 -20.29 2.49 15.45
CA VAL A 117 -20.22 2.91 14.04
C VAL A 117 -19.27 4.10 13.88
N ASN A 118 -19.29 5.07 14.81
CA ASN A 118 -18.39 6.22 14.76
C ASN A 118 -16.92 5.82 14.99
N ILE A 119 -16.65 4.92 15.96
CA ILE A 119 -15.31 4.37 16.20
C ILE A 119 -14.81 3.61 14.96
N CYS A 120 -15.64 2.73 14.38
CA CYS A 120 -15.29 1.98 13.18
C CYS A 120 -15.05 2.91 11.99
N SER A 121 -15.89 3.94 11.81
CA SER A 121 -15.72 4.96 10.77
C SER A 121 -14.40 5.72 10.92
N ALA A 122 -14.06 6.16 12.13
CA ALA A 122 -12.80 6.82 12.42
C ALA A 122 -11.57 5.93 12.15
N LEU A 123 -11.66 4.63 12.48
CA LEU A 123 -10.61 3.65 12.18
C LEU A 123 -10.45 3.42 10.68
N ILE A 124 -11.55 3.33 9.93
CA ILE A 124 -11.53 3.21 8.46
C ILE A 124 -10.86 4.44 7.85
N PHE A 125 -11.29 5.63 8.26
CA PHE A 125 -10.74 6.88 7.74
C PHE A 125 -9.23 6.98 8.01
N THR A 126 -8.82 6.67 9.25
CA THR A 126 -7.40 6.64 9.64
C THR A 126 -6.61 5.62 8.83
N SER A 127 -7.16 4.41 8.62
CA SER A 127 -6.51 3.36 7.82
C SER A 127 -6.39 3.76 6.35
N GLY A 128 -7.38 4.45 5.80
CA GLY A 128 -7.37 4.98 4.43
C GLY A 128 -6.31 6.06 4.25
N ILE A 129 -6.18 6.98 5.20
CA ILE A 129 -5.11 7.98 5.21
C ILE A 129 -3.74 7.31 5.24
N MET A 130 -3.53 6.33 6.12
CA MET A 130 -2.26 5.60 6.21
C MET A 130 -1.92 4.87 4.90
N MET A 131 -2.92 4.25 4.27
CA MET A 131 -2.78 3.61 2.96
C MET A 131 -2.39 4.63 1.88
N PHE A 132 -3.04 5.80 1.86
CA PHE A 132 -2.75 6.86 0.90
C PHE A 132 -1.30 7.34 1.01
N PHE A 133 -0.79 7.54 2.24
CA PHE A 133 0.62 7.88 2.47
C PHE A 133 1.58 6.79 1.98
N VAL A 134 1.26 5.51 2.18
CA VAL A 134 2.07 4.39 1.67
C VAL A 134 2.10 4.39 0.14
N CYS A 135 0.97 4.68 -0.51
CA CYS A 135 0.89 4.81 -1.97
C CYS A 135 1.76 5.96 -2.48
N ILE A 136 1.63 7.17 -1.91
CA ILE A 136 2.45 8.33 -2.27
C ILE A 136 3.94 8.03 -2.07
N TYR A 137 4.30 7.45 -0.92
CA TYR A 137 5.68 7.07 -0.63
C TYR A 137 6.25 6.11 -1.69
N THR A 138 5.45 5.13 -2.12
CA THR A 138 5.84 4.18 -3.17
C THR A 138 6.06 4.90 -4.51
N LEU A 139 5.18 5.81 -4.90
CA LEU A 139 5.32 6.61 -6.13
C LEU A 139 6.58 7.47 -6.11
N ILE A 140 6.85 8.17 -5.01
CA ILE A 140 8.07 8.98 -4.84
C ILE A 140 9.33 8.13 -5.00
N LYS A 141 9.37 6.94 -4.37
CA LYS A 141 10.53 6.03 -4.50
C LYS A 141 10.66 5.44 -5.91
N ILE A 142 9.56 5.22 -6.64
CA ILE A 142 9.59 4.80 -8.06
C ILE A 142 10.19 5.91 -8.92
N ILE A 143 9.75 7.17 -8.77
CA ILE A 143 10.30 8.31 -9.51
C ILE A 143 11.80 8.45 -9.21
N LYS A 144 12.20 8.30 -7.94
CA LYS A 144 13.62 8.30 -7.55
C LYS A 144 14.40 7.18 -8.22
N TYR A 145 13.86 5.97 -8.27
CA TYR A 145 14.48 4.83 -8.97
C TYR A 145 14.67 5.12 -10.46
N GLU A 146 13.64 5.62 -11.14
CA GLU A 146 13.74 5.97 -12.56
C GLU A 146 14.75 7.11 -12.79
N GLY A 147 14.80 8.11 -11.90
CA GLY A 147 15.79 9.18 -11.95
C GLY A 147 17.23 8.69 -11.79
N LEU A 148 17.48 7.77 -10.84
CA LEU A 148 18.79 7.11 -10.67
C LEU A 148 19.16 6.28 -11.89
N LYS A 149 18.21 5.49 -12.41
CA LYS A 149 18.37 4.67 -13.62
C LYS A 149 18.56 5.51 -14.89
N ALA A 150 17.99 6.72 -14.95
CA ALA A 150 18.17 7.64 -16.08
C ALA A 150 19.47 8.46 -15.99
N GLY A 151 20.17 8.44 -14.85
CA GLY A 151 21.34 9.27 -14.57
C GLY A 151 21.00 10.75 -14.38
N LYS A 152 19.73 11.07 -14.05
CA LYS A 152 19.23 12.44 -13.90
C LYS A 152 19.39 13.00 -12.48
N ASN A 153 19.66 12.15 -11.50
CA ASN A 153 19.88 12.58 -10.12
C ASN A 153 21.35 12.91 -9.92
N LYS A 154 21.70 14.18 -10.13
CA LYS A 154 22.91 14.81 -9.60
C LYS A 154 22.57 15.42 -8.23
#